data_AF-A7J2W8-F1
#
_entry.id   AF-A7J2W8-F1
#
_cell.length_a   1.000
_cell.length_b   1.000
_cell.length_c   1.000
_cell.angle_alpha   90.00
_cell.angle_beta   90.00
_cell.angle_gamma   90.00
#
_symmetry.space_group_name_H-M   'P 1'
#
loop_
_entity.id
_entity.type
_entity.pdbx_description
1 polymer ?
#
loop_
_entity_poly.entity_id
_entity_poly.type
_entity_poly.pdbx_seq_one_letter_code
_entity_poly.pdbx_strand_id
1 'polypeptide(L)'
;QPNAMGGREVGGLANMLANHLDIENADHRDAVQVFWESPTICTQAGLKAVDLFQACADGKIKALWVMSTNPAVSLPDADAVAKAIEAVPFVVVSDIMERT
;
A
#
# COMPACT_ATOMS: atom_id res chain seq x y z
N GLN A 1 0.23 1.96 -17.13
CA GLN A 1 -0.06 2.93 -16.05
C GLN A 1 0.32 4.33 -16.53
N PRO A 2 -0.64 5.22 -16.85
CA PRO A 2 -0.33 6.56 -17.35
C PRO A 2 0.23 7.50 -16.27
N ASN A 3 -0.07 7.25 -14.99
CA ASN A 3 0.36 8.10 -13.87
C ASN A 3 1.19 7.35 -12.81
N ALA A 4 2.07 6.44 -13.25
CA ALA A 4 2.91 5.66 -12.32
C ALA A 4 3.84 6.56 -11.48
N MET A 5 4.40 7.62 -12.07
CA MET A 5 5.27 8.56 -11.36
C MET A 5 4.49 9.47 -10.42
N GLY A 6 3.35 10.02 -10.83
CA GLY A 6 2.54 10.86 -9.95
C GLY A 6 2.04 10.11 -8.72
N GLY A 7 1.71 8.82 -8.84
CA GLY A 7 1.40 7.98 -7.69
C GLY A 7 2.55 7.87 -6.69
N ARG A 8 3.80 7.83 -7.15
CA ARG A 8 4.99 7.80 -6.27
C ARG A 8 5.20 9.15 -5.58
N GLU A 9 5.05 10.23 -6.35
CA GLU A 9 5.20 11.59 -5.86
C GLU A 9 4.24 11.90 -4.71
N VAL A 10 3.01 11.38 -4.74
CA VAL A 10 2.01 11.63 -3.69
C VAL A 10 2.08 10.63 -2.52
N GLY A 11 3.14 9.84 -2.41
CA GLY A 11 3.34 8.93 -1.28
C GLY A 11 2.72 7.54 -1.46
N GLY A 12 2.43 7.11 -2.69
CA GLY A 12 1.91 5.77 -3.01
C GLY A 12 2.94 4.63 -2.90
N LEU A 13 4.08 4.86 -2.24
CA LEU A 13 5.12 3.86 -2.00
C LEU A 13 5.23 3.54 -0.51
N ALA A 14 5.42 2.28 -0.17
CA ALA A 14 5.52 1.84 1.22
C ALA A 14 6.77 2.36 1.95
N ASN A 15 7.79 2.83 1.22
CA ASN A 15 9.11 3.15 1.74
C ASN A 15 9.50 4.62 1.57
N MET A 16 8.55 5.51 1.27
CA MET A 16 8.81 6.91 0.97
C MET A 16 7.58 7.75 1.33
N LEU A 17 7.80 8.97 1.80
CA LEU A 17 6.74 9.93 2.08
C LEU A 17 6.36 10.69 0.80
N ALA A 18 5.30 11.49 0.86
CA ALA A 18 4.93 12.40 -0.22
C ALA A 18 6.09 13.36 -0.57
N ASN A 19 6.11 13.83 -1.82
CA ASN A 19 7.15 14.67 -2.39
C ASN A 19 8.55 14.03 -2.40
N HIS A 20 8.62 12.71 -2.54
CA HIS A 20 9.86 11.93 -2.52
C HIS A 20 10.71 12.09 -1.26
N LEU A 21 10.09 12.49 -0.15
CA LEU A 21 10.79 12.65 1.12
C LEU A 21 11.11 11.28 1.72
N ASP A 22 12.36 11.13 2.17
CA ASP A 22 12.84 9.93 2.84
C ASP A 22 12.14 9.71 4.20
N ILE A 23 11.54 8.53 4.39
CA ILE A 23 10.87 8.12 5.62
C ILE A 23 11.85 7.94 6.79
N GLU A 24 13.11 7.62 6.52
CA GLU A 24 14.12 7.40 7.57
C GLU A 24 14.68 8.72 8.12
N ASN A 25 14.51 9.83 7.38
CA ASN A 25 14.93 11.16 7.80
C ASN A 25 13.90 11.80 8.76
N ALA A 26 14.35 12.17 9.96
CA ALA A 26 13.50 12.78 10.98
C ALA A 26 12.92 14.14 10.56
N ASP A 27 13.70 14.99 9.89
CA ASP A 27 13.26 16.32 9.46
C ASP A 27 12.20 16.22 8.36
N HIS A 28 12.31 15.20 7.51
CA HIS A 28 11.31 14.91 6.49
C HIS A 28 9.99 14.43 7.10
N ARG A 29 10.04 13.54 8.09
CA ARG A 29 8.86 13.10 8.83
C ARG A 29 8.18 14.28 9.53
N ASP A 30 8.95 15.13 10.20
CA ASP A 30 8.43 16.32 10.87
C ASP A 30 7.73 17.27 9.89
N ALA A 31 8.37 17.58 8.76
CA ALA A 31 7.80 18.44 7.72
C ALA A 31 6.43 17.94 7.22
N VAL A 32 6.30 16.64 6.93
CA VAL A 32 5.04 16.05 6.47
C VAL A 32 4.00 16.01 7.59
N GLN A 33 4.41 15.61 8.81
CA GLN A 33 3.50 15.51 9.95
C GLN A 33 2.90 16.87 10.31
N VAL A 34 3.72 17.92 10.34
CA VAL A 34 3.30 19.30 10.61
C VAL A 34 2.37 19.80 9.51
N PHE A 35 2.74 19.61 8.23
CA PHE A 35 1.92 20.06 7.10
C PHE A 35 0.52 19.42 7.09
N TRP A 36 0.40 18.15 7.48
CA TRP A 36 -0.87 17.43 7.56
C TRP A 36 -1.60 17.57 8.90
N GLU A 37 -1.03 18.28 9.88
CA GLU A 37 -1.56 18.34 11.25
C GLU A 37 -1.83 16.94 11.84
N SER A 38 -0.99 15.96 11.48
CA SER A 38 -1.24 14.57 11.83
C SER A 38 -0.80 14.28 13.27
N PRO A 39 -1.61 13.57 14.08
CA PRO A 39 -1.22 13.20 15.45
C PRO A 39 -0.04 12.22 15.49
N THR A 40 0.19 11.48 14.40
CA THR A 40 1.27 10.49 14.28
C THR A 40 1.79 10.44 12.86
N ILE A 41 3.03 9.97 12.68
CA ILE A 41 3.56 9.63 11.36
C ILE A 41 4.30 8.30 11.42
N CYS A 42 4.36 7.60 10.28
CA CYS A 42 5.16 6.38 10.15
C CYS A 42 6.65 6.69 10.33
N THR A 43 7.35 5.83 11.06
CA THR A 43 8.79 5.94 11.33
C THR A 43 9.60 4.83 10.66
N GLN A 44 8.95 3.93 9.94
CA GLN A 44 9.54 2.77 9.27
C GLN A 44 8.78 2.51 7.97
N ALA A 45 9.49 1.97 6.98
CA ALA A 45 8.88 1.52 5.74
C ALA A 45 7.85 0.39 5.98
N GLY A 46 6.76 0.43 5.22
CA GLY A 46 5.77 -0.64 5.14
C GLY A 46 6.21 -1.81 4.26
N LEU A 47 5.34 -2.82 4.18
CA LEU A 47 5.57 -4.02 3.38
C LEU A 47 5.45 -3.70 1.88
N LYS A 48 6.39 -4.25 1.09
CA LYS A 48 6.28 -4.26 -0.38
C LYS A 48 5.27 -5.32 -0.81
N ALA A 49 4.82 -5.27 -2.06
CA ALA A 49 3.71 -6.10 -2.56
C ALA A 49 3.83 -7.60 -2.21
N VAL A 50 4.98 -8.23 -2.48
CA VAL A 50 5.17 -9.67 -2.19
C VAL A 50 5.06 -9.95 -0.68
N ASP A 51 5.78 -9.19 0.14
CA ASP A 51 5.75 -9.34 1.60
C ASP A 51 4.37 -9.02 2.19
N LEU A 52 3.64 -8.09 1.59
CA LEU A 52 2.28 -7.71 1.96
C LEU A 52 1.33 -8.88 1.79
N PHE A 53 1.33 -9.56 0.64
CA PHE A 53 0.45 -10.71 0.43
C PHE A 53 0.88 -11.93 1.26
N GLN A 54 2.18 -12.11 1.52
CA GLN A 54 2.62 -13.10 2.50
C GLN A 54 2.08 -12.78 3.90
N ALA A 55 2.11 -11.52 4.32
CA ALA A 55 1.56 -11.09 5.60
C ALA A 55 0.03 -11.22 5.67
N CYS A 56 -0.69 -11.10 4.55
CA CYS A 56 -2.10 -11.45 4.45
C CYS A 56 -2.31 -12.95 4.69
N ALA A 57 -1.55 -13.81 4.00
CA ALA A 57 -1.63 -15.26 4.15
C ALA A 57 -1.27 -15.73 5.58
N ASP A 58 -0.27 -15.10 6.21
CA ASP A 58 0.10 -15.34 7.61
C ASP A 58 -0.95 -14.81 8.61
N GLY A 59 -1.98 -14.12 8.13
CA GLY A 59 -3.01 -13.50 8.96
C GLY A 59 -2.50 -12.31 9.79
N LYS A 60 -1.37 -11.69 9.45
CA LYS A 60 -0.87 -10.47 10.11
C LYS A 60 -1.67 -9.24 9.68
N ILE A 61 -2.05 -9.18 8.39
CA ILE A 61 -2.92 -8.14 7.86
C ILE A 61 -4.37 -8.56 8.06
N LYS A 62 -5.15 -7.69 8.70
CA LYS A 62 -6.57 -7.96 9.01
C LYS A 62 -7.54 -7.15 8.14
N ALA A 63 -7.06 -6.10 7.50
CA ALA A 63 -7.80 -5.26 6.58
C ALA A 63 -6.94 -4.95 5.37
N LEU A 64 -7.49 -5.11 4.17
CA LEU A 64 -6.82 -4.82 2.90
C LEU A 64 -7.72 -3.89 2.06
N TRP A 65 -7.13 -2.84 1.52
CA TRP A 65 -7.81 -1.96 0.57
C TRP A 65 -7.08 -1.98 -0.77
N VAL A 66 -7.77 -2.47 -1.79
CA VAL A 66 -7.28 -2.52 -3.17
C VAL A 66 -7.95 -1.42 -3.96
N MET A 67 -7.14 -0.52 -4.55
CA MET A 67 -7.63 0.63 -5.29
C MET A 67 -7.19 0.56 -6.76
N SER A 68 -8.16 0.50 -7.68
CA SER A 68 -7.97 0.62 -9.14
C SER A 68 -6.92 -0.34 -9.71
N THR A 69 -6.85 -1.56 -9.16
CA THR A 69 -5.95 -2.63 -9.60
C THR A 69 -6.51 -3.99 -9.19
N ASN A 70 -6.10 -5.04 -9.89
CA ASN A 70 -6.43 -6.42 -9.54
C ASN A 70 -5.13 -7.23 -9.32
N PRO A 71 -4.66 -7.36 -8.06
CA PRO A 71 -3.43 -8.08 -7.74
C PRO A 71 -3.56 -9.59 -7.99
N ALA A 72 -4.77 -10.15 -7.93
CA ALA A 72 -5.04 -11.56 -8.23
C ALA A 72 -4.96 -11.89 -9.75
N VAL A 73 -4.74 -10.88 -10.59
CA VAL A 73 -4.51 -11.06 -12.05
C VAL A 73 -3.13 -10.56 -12.45
N SER A 74 -2.66 -9.46 -11.87
CA SER A 74 -1.47 -8.74 -12.34
C SER A 74 -0.16 -9.12 -11.64
N LEU A 75 -0.21 -9.78 -10.48
CA LEU A 75 0.98 -10.19 -9.76
C LEU A 75 1.43 -11.60 -10.14
N PRO A 76 2.75 -11.89 -10.04
CA PRO A 76 3.24 -13.26 -10.14
C PRO A 76 2.63 -14.12 -9.02
N ASP A 77 2.43 -15.41 -9.30
CA ASP A 77 1.76 -16.35 -8.40
C ASP A 77 0.34 -15.90 -7.99
N ALA A 78 -0.46 -15.56 -9.01
CA ALA A 78 -1.83 -15.06 -8.88
C ALA A 78 -2.73 -15.92 -7.98
N ASP A 79 -2.61 -17.25 -8.04
CA ASP A 79 -3.37 -18.17 -7.21
C ASP A 79 -3.05 -18.03 -5.72
N ALA A 80 -1.76 -17.83 -5.38
CA ALA A 80 -1.35 -17.57 -4.00
C ALA A 80 -1.84 -16.21 -3.52
N VAL A 81 -1.77 -15.18 -4.37
CA VAL A 81 -2.29 -13.84 -4.06
C VAL A 81 -3.80 -13.86 -3.84
N ALA A 82 -4.56 -14.56 -4.68
CA ALA A 82 -6.01 -14.71 -4.52
C ALA A 82 -6.36 -15.35 -3.17
N LYS A 83 -5.70 -16.47 -2.82
CA LYS A 83 -5.88 -17.13 -1.50
C LYS A 83 -5.49 -16.22 -0.34
N ALA A 84 -4.41 -15.45 -0.48
CA ALA A 84 -3.98 -14.51 0.54
C ALA A 84 -5.02 -13.41 0.78
N ILE A 85 -5.66 -12.91 -0.27
CA ILE A 85 -6.74 -11.92 -0.18
C ILE A 85 -7.98 -12.53 0.49
N GLU A 86 -8.38 -13.75 0.11
CA GLU A 86 -9.49 -14.48 0.73
C GLU A 86 -9.29 -14.69 2.24
N ALA A 87 -8.05 -14.85 2.69
CA ALA A 87 -7.71 -15.00 4.10
C ALA A 87 -7.81 -13.70 4.92
N VAL A 88 -7.89 -12.53 4.28
CA VAL A 88 -8.02 -11.25 4.98
C VAL A 88 -9.48 -11.05 5.45
N PRO A 89 -9.72 -10.85 6.76
CA PRO A 89 -11.07 -10.71 7.31
C PRO A 89 -11.92 -9.58 6.72
N PHE A 90 -11.28 -8.49 6.28
CA PHE A 90 -11.96 -7.35 5.70
C PHE A 90 -11.21 -6.83 4.46
N VAL A 91 -11.87 -6.90 3.31
CA VAL A 91 -11.31 -6.43 2.04
C VAL A 91 -12.25 -5.38 1.44
N VAL A 92 -11.68 -4.23 1.09
CA VAL A 92 -12.35 -3.20 0.31
C VAL A 92 -11.73 -3.16 -1.08
N VAL A 93 -12.57 -3.09 -2.10
CA VAL A 93 -12.15 -2.84 -3.49
C VAL A 93 -12.78 -1.54 -3.95
N SER A 94 -11.95 -0.61 -4.41
CA SER A 94 -12.37 0.63 -5.04
C SER A 94 -11.92 0.63 -6.48
N ASP A 95 -12.82 0.24 -7.38
CA ASP A 95 -12.58 0.16 -8.82
C ASP A 95 -13.76 0.78 -9.59
N ILE A 96 -13.51 1.17 -10.83
CA ILE A 96 -14.54 1.67 -11.75
C ILE A 96 -15.26 0.52 -12.47
N MET A 97 -14.70 -0.69 -12.44
CA MET A 97 -15.27 -1.90 -13.02
C MET A 97 -15.81 -2.82 -11.91
N GLU A 98 -17.02 -3.35 -12.09
CA GLU A 98 -17.59 -4.32 -11.16
C GLU A 98 -16.87 -5.68 -11.20
N ARG A 99 -16.35 -6.06 -12.38
CA ARG A 99 -15.67 -7.34 -12.61
C ARG A 99 -14.41 -7.13 -13.42
N THR A 100 -13.33 -7.75 -12.98
CA THR A 100 -11.99 -7.76 -13.61
C THR A 100 -11.33 -9.10 -13.39
#